data_AF-E9G318-F1
#
_entry.id   AF-E9G318-F1
#
_cell.length_a   1.000
_cell.length_b   1.000
_cell.length_c   1.000
_cell.angle_alpha   90.00
_cell.angle_beta   90.00
_cell.angle_gamma   90.00
#
_symmetry.space_group_name_H-M   'P 1'
#
loop_
_entity.id
_entity.type
_entity.pdbx_description
1 polymer ?
#
loop_
_entity_poly.entity_id
_entity_poly.type
_entity_poly.pdbx_seq_one_letter_code
_entity_poly.pdbx_strand_id
1 'polypeptide(L)'
;MGSDKSNKVLIVVLLIFIQLAKPGDAKLSEKLARNNTESEGTREEKFLSLFSIVRFPNVVCTATNSYNGTCLTSAECTTNGGTASGTCASGFGVCCVVTIQTCGSSTSLNNTYWQNSGFSSAYTTAGQCSLFVSRASSDVDQLRLEFLTFTLAQPDSATLSTTGQCITDSFTVSGSANIVPAICGSNANQHMYVNIGPGTSTVTLSIITSGTTTSRYWNIRVIQIPQNTDYTAPDNCLQWFTEAAGTLVSFNYQYAAAPIVQHLAYQDYTMCIRTNQGFCGVKYALCTPTASYPYGISTVAAGTAAPGTVMDSSCAYDWLQIPCVTDQANSIVTSVGATVGCASKLCGILGFTVTTDSTTATTSLYSYRRPFEVRFYTDYKEFLVTAAAAENYGFCLTYTQQPCLSTVTSG
;
A
#
# COMPACT_ATOMS: atom_id res chain seq x y z
N MET A 1 1.49 -35.54 79.18
CA MET A 1 0.73 -36.70 79.68
C MET A 1 -0.50 -36.89 78.80
N GLY A 2 -0.68 -38.08 78.22
CA GLY A 2 -1.85 -38.53 77.45
C GLY A 2 -1.90 -38.00 76.01
N SER A 3 -1.57 -38.77 74.95
CA SER A 3 -2.27 -39.94 74.38
C SER A 3 -3.68 -39.54 73.91
N ASP A 4 -3.86 -39.23 72.62
CA ASP A 4 -4.01 -40.13 71.46
C ASP A 4 -5.44 -40.69 71.28
N LYS A 5 -5.85 -40.71 70.00
CA LYS A 5 -6.97 -41.37 69.31
C LYS A 5 -8.00 -40.41 68.72
N SER A 6 -7.87 -40.06 67.44
CA SER A 6 -8.22 -40.88 66.24
C SER A 6 -9.74 -40.93 66.04
N ASN A 7 -10.27 -40.40 64.94
CA ASN A 7 -10.31 -41.11 63.66
C ASN A 7 -11.23 -40.34 62.68
N LYS A 8 -10.76 -40.04 61.47
CA LYS A 8 -11.30 -40.62 60.22
C LYS A 8 -10.67 -40.00 58.96
N VAL A 9 -9.76 -40.77 58.37
CA VAL A 9 -9.70 -41.19 56.94
C VAL A 9 -9.58 -40.05 55.91
N LEU A 10 -8.38 -39.72 55.41
CA LEU A 10 -7.50 -40.43 54.44
C LEU A 10 -8.22 -40.60 53.08
N ILE A 11 -7.74 -40.03 51.98
CA ILE A 11 -6.83 -40.75 51.06
C ILE A 11 -6.28 -39.76 50.00
N VAL A 12 -4.96 -39.64 49.97
CA VAL A 12 -4.16 -39.20 48.82
C VAL A 12 -3.70 -40.49 48.14
N VAL A 13 -4.11 -40.72 46.88
CA VAL A 13 -3.58 -41.83 46.06
C VAL A 13 -2.57 -41.27 45.09
N LEU A 14 -1.30 -41.58 45.37
CA LEU A 14 -0.29 -41.86 44.36
C LEU A 14 -0.45 -43.33 43.99
N LEU A 15 -0.56 -43.70 42.70
CA LEU A 15 -0.20 -45.04 42.23
C LEU A 15 0.08 -45.03 40.72
N ILE A 16 1.26 -45.55 40.42
CA ILE A 16 1.78 -46.03 39.14
C ILE A 16 1.08 -47.36 38.81
N PHE A 17 0.80 -47.66 37.53
CA PHE A 17 1.29 -48.87 36.82
C PHE A 17 0.52 -49.28 35.54
N ILE A 18 1.33 -49.71 34.56
CA ILE A 18 1.17 -50.80 33.59
C ILE A 18 0.50 -50.54 32.22
N GLN A 19 1.25 -50.97 31.21
CA GLN A 19 0.96 -51.11 29.78
C GLN A 19 -0.30 -51.94 29.48
N LEU A 20 -0.92 -51.69 28.32
CA LEU A 20 -1.34 -52.71 27.34
C LEU A 20 -1.66 -52.00 26.01
N ALA A 21 -1.15 -52.56 24.90
CA ALA A 21 -1.29 -52.02 23.56
C ALA A 21 -2.15 -52.95 22.66
N LYS A 22 -2.80 -52.30 21.67
CA LYS A 22 -3.40 -52.78 20.38
C LYS A 22 -4.87 -53.27 20.41
N PRO A 23 -5.61 -53.27 19.26
CA PRO A 23 -5.25 -52.88 17.88
C PRO A 23 -6.26 -51.96 17.14
N GLY A 24 -5.83 -51.36 16.02
CA GLY A 24 -6.70 -50.65 15.06
C GLY A 24 -5.91 -50.12 13.85
N ASP A 25 -5.50 -51.05 12.97
CA ASP A 25 -5.34 -51.01 11.49
C ASP A 25 -5.29 -49.65 10.75
N ALA A 26 -4.48 -49.41 9.70
CA ALA A 26 -3.59 -50.27 8.93
C ALA A 26 -2.70 -49.44 7.96
N LYS A 27 -1.47 -49.95 7.73
CA LYS A 27 -0.68 -49.99 6.47
C LYS A 27 -0.23 -48.67 5.82
N LEU A 28 1.06 -48.33 5.96
CA LEU A 28 2.00 -48.23 4.82
C LEU A 28 3.46 -48.00 5.29
N SER A 29 4.19 -49.04 5.69
CA SER A 29 5.67 -49.08 5.54
C SER A 29 6.20 -50.49 5.74
N GLU A 30 7.40 -50.73 5.21
CA GLU A 30 8.21 -51.97 5.26
C GLU A 30 7.84 -53.10 4.29
N LYS A 31 8.49 -53.03 3.12
CA LYS A 31 9.05 -54.23 2.47
C LYS A 31 10.48 -53.92 2.03
N LEU A 32 11.44 -54.06 2.93
CA LEU A 32 12.84 -54.30 2.58
C LEU A 32 13.49 -55.17 3.65
N ALA A 33 13.47 -56.50 3.46
CA ALA A 33 14.59 -57.40 3.78
C ALA A 33 14.26 -58.88 3.52
N ARG A 34 15.15 -59.52 2.75
CA ARG A 34 15.41 -60.97 2.56
C ARG A 34 14.49 -61.79 1.65
N ASN A 35 15.02 -62.19 0.49
CA ASN A 35 15.73 -63.48 0.38
C ASN A 35 16.62 -63.55 -0.88
N ASN A 36 17.80 -64.16 -0.72
CA ASN A 36 18.74 -64.57 -1.77
C ASN A 36 18.53 -66.05 -2.10
N THR A 37 18.34 -66.37 -3.39
CA THR A 37 18.80 -67.54 -4.20
C THR A 37 18.01 -67.42 -5.52
N GLU A 38 18.54 -67.48 -6.74
CA GLU A 38 19.69 -68.20 -7.29
C GLU A 38 20.07 -67.57 -8.66
N SER A 39 21.21 -67.99 -9.19
CA SER A 39 21.92 -67.58 -10.41
C SER A 39 21.09 -67.56 -11.71
N GLU A 40 21.22 -66.50 -12.53
CA GLU A 40 21.81 -66.56 -13.89
C GLU A 40 21.87 -65.17 -14.53
N GLY A 41 22.99 -64.87 -15.18
CA GLY A 41 23.34 -63.51 -15.60
C GLY A 41 22.51 -62.98 -16.76
N THR A 42 22.08 -61.73 -16.67
CA THR A 42 21.86 -60.85 -17.82
C THR A 42 21.93 -59.37 -17.37
N ARG A 43 22.90 -58.66 -17.96
CA ARG A 43 22.98 -57.21 -18.20
C ARG A 43 22.72 -56.26 -17.00
N GLU A 44 23.78 -55.57 -16.58
CA GLU A 44 23.69 -54.36 -15.73
C GLU A 44 22.74 -53.34 -16.36
N GLU A 45 21.51 -53.29 -15.87
CA GLU A 45 20.69 -52.10 -15.98
C GLU A 45 21.25 -51.09 -14.99
N LYS A 46 21.93 -50.08 -15.54
CA LYS A 46 22.30 -48.87 -14.82
C LYS A 46 21.02 -48.28 -14.22
N PHE A 47 20.87 -48.43 -12.92
CA PHE A 47 19.81 -47.81 -12.13
C PHE A 47 19.91 -46.30 -12.34
N LEU A 48 19.09 -45.75 -13.24
CA LEU A 48 19.01 -44.32 -13.46
C LEU A 48 18.52 -43.70 -12.15
N SER A 49 19.41 -42.94 -11.51
CA SER A 49 19.14 -42.17 -10.30
C SER A 49 17.79 -41.48 -10.44
N LEU A 50 16.87 -41.88 -9.57
CA LEU A 50 15.57 -41.26 -9.36
C LEU A 50 15.80 -39.76 -9.15
N PHE A 51 15.54 -38.94 -10.17
CA PHE A 51 15.44 -37.51 -10.01
C PHE A 51 14.24 -37.23 -9.11
N SER A 52 14.47 -37.14 -7.80
CA SER A 52 13.46 -36.64 -6.88
C SER A 52 13.25 -35.16 -7.18
N ILE A 53 12.23 -34.85 -7.97
CA ILE A 53 11.79 -33.48 -8.26
C ILE A 53 11.29 -32.91 -6.93
N VAL A 54 12.12 -32.09 -6.28
CA VAL A 54 11.72 -31.37 -5.07
C VAL A 54 10.76 -30.27 -5.49
N ARG A 55 9.50 -30.38 -5.05
CA ARG A 55 8.49 -29.34 -5.20
C ARG A 55 8.28 -28.65 -3.87
N PHE A 56 8.29 -27.33 -3.87
CA PHE A 56 7.94 -26.50 -2.72
C PHE A 56 7.01 -25.36 -3.17
N PRO A 57 6.20 -24.80 -2.26
CA PRO A 57 5.33 -23.68 -2.59
C PRO A 57 6.11 -22.41 -2.95
N ASN A 58 5.62 -21.66 -3.94
CA ASN A 58 6.19 -20.39 -4.36
C ASN A 58 5.78 -19.27 -3.39
N VAL A 59 6.43 -19.23 -2.23
CA VAL A 59 6.19 -18.25 -1.18
C VAL A 59 7.12 -17.04 -1.30
N VAL A 60 6.72 -15.92 -0.72
CA VAL A 60 7.60 -14.75 -0.59
C VAL A 60 8.82 -15.11 0.26
N CYS A 61 9.98 -14.58 -0.12
CA CYS A 61 11.23 -14.69 0.61
C CYS A 61 11.94 -13.33 0.63
N THR A 62 12.79 -13.10 1.62
CA THR A 62 13.59 -11.88 1.69
C THR A 62 14.95 -12.13 1.05
N ALA A 63 15.25 -11.37 0.01
CA ALA A 63 16.50 -11.45 -0.72
C ALA A 63 17.63 -10.73 0.03
N THR A 64 18.89 -11.03 -0.32
CA THR A 64 20.06 -10.42 0.34
C THR A 64 20.18 -8.91 0.11
N ASN A 65 19.54 -8.39 -0.94
CA ASN A 65 19.41 -6.97 -1.24
C ASN A 65 18.17 -6.32 -0.60
N SER A 66 17.52 -6.99 0.35
CA SER A 66 16.29 -6.56 1.05
C SER A 66 15.03 -6.48 0.17
N TYR A 67 15.09 -6.91 -1.09
CA TYR A 67 13.89 -7.06 -1.89
C TYR A 67 13.10 -8.29 -1.44
N ASN A 68 11.80 -8.27 -1.67
CA ASN A 68 10.95 -9.43 -1.53
C ASN A 68 11.04 -10.21 -2.84
N GLY A 69 11.64 -11.38 -2.81
CA GLY A 69 11.66 -12.33 -3.92
C GLY A 69 10.54 -13.36 -3.82
N THR A 70 10.52 -14.26 -4.80
CA THR A 70 9.69 -15.46 -4.81
C THR A 70 10.60 -16.67 -4.66
N CYS A 71 10.29 -17.57 -3.73
CA CYS A 71 11.05 -18.80 -3.56
C CYS A 71 10.81 -19.73 -4.75
N LEU A 72 11.85 -19.96 -5.56
CA LEU A 72 11.80 -20.77 -6.79
C LEU A 72 12.99 -21.72 -6.85
N THR A 73 12.95 -22.72 -7.73
CA THR A 73 14.18 -23.44 -8.08
C THR A 73 15.13 -22.52 -8.84
N SER A 74 16.44 -22.82 -8.82
CA SER A 74 17.43 -22.02 -9.57
C SER A 74 17.13 -21.99 -11.08
N ALA A 75 16.60 -23.09 -11.61
CA ALA A 75 16.22 -23.20 -13.02
C ALA A 75 15.02 -22.30 -13.34
N GLU A 76 13.93 -22.38 -12.57
CA GLU A 76 12.76 -21.52 -12.75
C GLU A 76 13.10 -20.03 -12.59
N CYS A 77 13.95 -19.69 -11.62
CA CYS A 77 14.39 -18.31 -11.44
C CYS A 77 15.10 -17.78 -12.68
N THR A 78 16.02 -18.57 -13.25
CA THR A 78 16.75 -18.21 -14.47
C THR A 78 15.81 -18.11 -15.67
N THR A 79 14.89 -19.07 -15.83
CA THR A 79 13.90 -19.07 -16.92
C THR A 79 12.98 -17.86 -16.87
N ASN A 80 12.63 -17.40 -15.67
CA ASN A 80 11.80 -16.22 -15.44
C ASN A 80 12.59 -14.89 -15.57
N GLY A 81 13.87 -14.94 -15.96
CA GLY A 81 14.72 -13.75 -16.05
C GLY A 81 15.03 -13.10 -14.70
N GLY A 82 14.85 -13.84 -13.61
CA GLY A 82 15.15 -13.38 -12.27
C GLY A 82 16.59 -13.63 -11.86
N THR A 83 17.01 -12.96 -10.80
CA THR A 83 18.31 -13.13 -10.16
C THR A 83 18.15 -13.86 -8.83
N ALA A 84 18.94 -14.91 -8.61
CA ALA A 84 19.00 -15.62 -7.33
C ALA A 84 19.71 -14.75 -6.29
N SER A 85 19.03 -14.42 -5.19
CA SER A 85 19.55 -13.55 -4.13
C SER A 85 19.21 -14.11 -2.75
N GLY A 86 19.96 -15.12 -2.32
CA GLY A 86 19.72 -15.86 -1.07
C GLY A 86 19.04 -17.21 -1.30
N THR A 87 18.87 -17.97 -0.22
CA THR A 87 18.27 -19.32 -0.24
C THR A 87 16.93 -19.32 0.47
N CYS A 88 16.07 -20.27 0.08
CA CYS A 88 14.75 -20.47 0.68
C CYS A 88 14.40 -21.97 0.66
N ALA A 89 13.22 -22.33 1.18
CA ALA A 89 12.76 -23.72 1.26
C ALA A 89 13.84 -24.66 1.85
N SER A 90 14.42 -24.29 3.00
CA SER A 90 15.50 -25.05 3.66
C SER A 90 16.72 -25.35 2.77
N GLY A 91 17.00 -24.50 1.80
CA GLY A 91 18.14 -24.63 0.89
C GLY A 91 17.85 -25.35 -0.42
N PHE A 92 16.61 -25.84 -0.63
CA PHE A 92 16.20 -26.45 -1.90
C PHE A 92 15.85 -25.42 -2.98
N GLY A 93 15.58 -24.17 -2.59
CA GLY A 93 15.24 -23.07 -3.50
C GLY A 93 16.14 -21.86 -3.33
N VAL A 94 16.04 -20.95 -4.30
CA VAL A 94 16.66 -19.62 -4.28
C VAL A 94 15.59 -18.56 -4.10
N CYS A 95 15.94 -17.47 -3.43
CA CYS A 95 15.07 -16.31 -3.39
C CYS A 95 15.21 -15.53 -4.68
N CYS A 96 14.24 -15.69 -5.59
CA CYS A 96 14.29 -15.16 -6.93
C CYS A 96 13.72 -13.74 -7.00
N VAL A 97 14.51 -12.80 -7.51
CA VAL A 97 14.10 -11.40 -7.69
C VAL A 97 14.03 -11.10 -9.18
N VAL A 98 12.85 -10.73 -9.67
CA VAL A 98 12.64 -10.38 -11.08
C VAL A 98 12.70 -8.86 -11.22
N THR A 99 13.66 -8.36 -12.00
CA THR A 99 13.85 -6.93 -12.28
C THR A 99 13.77 -6.66 -13.77
N ILE A 100 12.97 -5.67 -14.17
CA ILE A 100 12.86 -5.22 -15.55
C ILE A 100 13.34 -3.78 -15.62
N GLN A 101 14.39 -3.55 -16.41
CA GLN A 101 14.96 -2.21 -16.66
C GLN A 101 14.79 -1.76 -18.12
N THR A 102 14.33 -2.66 -18.99
CA THR A 102 14.16 -2.41 -20.42
C THR A 102 12.77 -1.86 -20.71
N CYS A 103 12.71 -0.65 -21.26
CA CYS A 103 11.47 -0.03 -21.71
C CYS A 103 10.81 -0.84 -22.83
N GLY A 104 9.47 -0.92 -22.81
CA GLY A 104 8.68 -1.68 -23.78
C GLY A 104 8.56 -3.18 -23.48
N SER A 105 9.11 -3.65 -22.36
CA SER A 105 9.00 -5.05 -21.94
C SER A 105 7.59 -5.39 -21.47
N SER A 106 7.26 -6.68 -21.53
CA SER A 106 6.06 -7.24 -20.92
C SER A 106 6.41 -8.18 -19.77
N THR A 107 5.50 -8.33 -18.81
CA THR A 107 5.59 -9.32 -17.74
C THR A 107 4.22 -9.87 -17.39
N SER A 108 4.14 -11.17 -17.14
CA SER A 108 3.02 -11.82 -16.45
C SER A 108 3.42 -12.35 -15.07
N LEU A 109 4.66 -12.08 -14.64
CA LEU A 109 5.18 -12.55 -13.37
C LEU A 109 4.70 -11.64 -12.25
N ASN A 110 4.11 -12.25 -11.21
CA ASN A 110 3.81 -11.54 -9.97
C ASN A 110 5.12 -11.15 -9.28
N ASN A 111 5.09 -10.08 -8.49
CA ASN A 111 6.23 -9.59 -7.71
C ASN A 111 7.44 -9.18 -8.58
N THR A 112 7.16 -8.36 -9.60
CA THR A 112 8.18 -7.83 -10.53
C THR A 112 8.61 -6.43 -10.11
N TYR A 113 9.91 -6.14 -10.12
CA TYR A 113 10.47 -4.81 -9.88
C TYR A 113 10.74 -4.11 -11.21
N TRP A 114 10.02 -3.04 -11.51
CA TRP A 114 10.23 -2.22 -12.69
C TRP A 114 11.07 -0.99 -12.34
N GLN A 115 12.22 -0.89 -12.99
CA GLN A 115 13.26 0.08 -12.65
C GLN A 115 13.66 0.89 -13.87
N ASN A 116 14.25 2.06 -13.65
CA ASN A 116 14.87 2.78 -14.75
C ASN A 116 16.07 2.03 -15.32
N SER A 117 16.33 2.23 -16.61
CA SER A 117 17.52 1.68 -17.27
C SER A 117 18.77 2.12 -16.51
N GLY A 118 19.59 1.15 -16.11
CA GLY A 118 20.81 1.40 -15.34
C GLY A 118 20.60 1.75 -13.86
N PHE A 119 19.43 1.49 -13.28
CA PHE A 119 19.19 1.65 -11.84
C PHE A 119 20.30 0.93 -11.04
N SER A 120 20.92 1.53 -10.02
CA SER A 120 20.52 2.73 -9.26
C SER A 120 21.04 4.08 -9.79
N SER A 121 21.47 4.16 -11.05
CA SER A 121 21.92 5.42 -11.66
C SER A 121 20.73 6.29 -12.10
N ALA A 122 20.98 7.60 -12.27
CA ALA A 122 19.98 8.54 -12.77
C ALA A 122 19.57 8.21 -14.21
N TYR A 123 18.27 8.34 -14.50
CA TYR A 123 17.74 8.30 -15.85
C TYR A 123 17.52 9.73 -16.38
N THR A 124 18.16 10.06 -17.50
CA THR A 124 18.15 11.40 -18.10
C THR A 124 17.65 11.43 -19.54
N THR A 125 17.23 10.29 -20.09
CA THR A 125 16.78 10.19 -21.48
C THR A 125 15.35 10.66 -21.63
N ALA A 126 15.08 11.60 -22.54
CA ALA A 126 13.73 11.99 -22.90
C ALA A 126 13.02 10.92 -23.74
N GLY A 127 11.72 10.77 -23.58
CA GLY A 127 10.90 9.79 -24.28
C GLY A 127 9.94 9.03 -23.36
N GLN A 128 9.37 7.96 -23.88
CA GLN A 128 8.43 7.10 -23.15
C GLN A 128 9.10 5.77 -22.77
N CYS A 129 8.97 5.39 -21.51
CA CYS A 129 9.31 4.08 -20.99
C CYS A 129 8.05 3.40 -20.46
N SER A 130 7.64 2.30 -21.09
CA SER A 130 6.44 1.56 -20.67
C SER A 130 6.76 0.14 -20.21
N LEU A 131 5.92 -0.39 -19.32
CA LEU A 131 5.83 -1.80 -18.95
C LEU A 131 4.42 -2.30 -19.23
N PHE A 132 4.31 -3.43 -19.92
CA PHE A 132 3.05 -4.10 -20.20
C PHE A 132 2.84 -5.26 -19.20
N VAL A 133 1.89 -5.10 -18.27
CA VAL A 133 1.61 -6.08 -17.23
C VAL A 133 0.41 -6.92 -17.63
N SER A 134 0.65 -8.15 -18.03
CA SER A 134 -0.40 -9.14 -18.28
C SER A 134 -0.74 -9.90 -17.01
N ARG A 135 -2.00 -10.33 -16.89
CA ARG A 135 -2.46 -11.10 -15.73
C ARG A 135 -1.66 -12.40 -15.59
N ALA A 136 -1.19 -12.70 -14.38
CA ALA A 136 -0.50 -13.94 -14.04
C ALA A 136 -1.45 -15.15 -14.11
N SER A 137 -2.75 -14.92 -13.88
CA SER A 137 -3.82 -15.90 -14.01
C SER A 137 -5.16 -15.21 -14.24
N SER A 138 -6.22 -15.96 -14.56
CA SER A 138 -7.58 -15.44 -14.70
C SER A 138 -8.15 -14.84 -13.40
N ASP A 139 -7.62 -15.25 -12.25
CA ASP A 139 -8.12 -14.81 -10.94
C ASP A 139 -7.56 -13.45 -10.51
N VAL A 140 -6.55 -12.90 -11.21
CA VAL A 140 -6.01 -11.58 -10.91
C VAL A 140 -6.97 -10.50 -11.40
N ASP A 141 -7.45 -9.65 -10.50
CA ASP A 141 -8.35 -8.52 -10.78
C ASP A 141 -7.76 -7.18 -10.35
N GLN A 142 -6.60 -7.16 -9.69
CA GLN A 142 -5.99 -5.93 -9.20
C GLN A 142 -4.46 -5.98 -9.28
N LEU A 143 -3.84 -4.84 -9.58
CA LEU A 143 -2.42 -4.61 -9.35
C LEU A 143 -2.24 -3.73 -8.12
N ARG A 144 -1.24 -4.02 -7.30
CA ARG A 144 -0.68 -3.10 -6.32
C ARG A 144 0.70 -2.66 -6.79
N LEU A 145 0.85 -1.36 -6.99
CA LEU A 145 2.10 -0.71 -7.34
C LEU A 145 2.69 -0.11 -6.07
N GLU A 146 3.89 -0.52 -5.67
CA GLU A 146 4.61 0.08 -4.53
C GLU A 146 5.79 0.90 -5.06
N PHE A 147 5.84 2.18 -4.73
CA PHE A 147 6.89 3.10 -5.16
C PHE A 147 8.05 3.08 -4.16
N LEU A 148 8.99 2.15 -4.32
CA LEU A 148 10.15 2.05 -3.42
C LEU A 148 11.12 3.23 -3.62
N THR A 149 11.29 3.62 -4.88
CA THR A 149 11.94 4.87 -5.27
C THR A 149 11.12 5.44 -6.40
N PHE A 150 10.78 6.72 -6.32
CA PHE A 150 10.03 7.38 -7.36
C PHE A 150 10.29 8.88 -7.30
N THR A 151 11.06 9.37 -8.25
CA THR A 151 11.39 10.77 -8.43
C THR A 151 11.42 11.06 -9.93
N LEU A 152 10.44 11.84 -10.38
CA LEU A 152 10.39 12.45 -11.70
C LEU A 152 10.58 13.98 -11.56
N ALA A 153 10.59 14.70 -12.68
CA ALA A 153 10.49 16.16 -12.67
C ALA A 153 9.30 16.60 -11.80
N GLN A 154 9.50 17.69 -11.06
CA GLN A 154 8.42 18.33 -10.31
C GLN A 154 7.31 18.80 -11.27
N PRO A 155 6.05 18.90 -10.82
CA PRO A 155 5.00 19.52 -11.61
C PRO A 155 5.41 20.93 -12.01
N ASP A 156 4.81 21.42 -13.08
CA ASP A 156 5.07 22.77 -13.55
C ASP A 156 4.77 23.78 -12.43
N SER A 157 5.62 24.79 -12.35
CA SER A 157 5.51 25.93 -11.42
C SER A 157 5.78 27.26 -12.14
N ALA A 158 5.92 27.21 -13.47
CA ALA A 158 6.35 28.35 -14.27
C ALA A 158 5.21 29.34 -14.53
N THR A 159 3.97 28.85 -14.68
CA THR A 159 2.81 29.72 -14.98
C THR A 159 1.60 29.37 -14.15
N LEU A 160 0.78 30.38 -13.82
CA LEU A 160 -0.50 30.21 -13.10
C LEU A 160 -1.47 29.24 -13.78
N SER A 161 -1.39 29.06 -15.10
CA SER A 161 -2.30 28.19 -15.84
C SER A 161 -1.90 26.71 -15.84
N THR A 162 -0.66 26.42 -15.47
CA THR A 162 -0.07 25.07 -15.56
C THR A 162 0.53 24.61 -14.23
N THR A 163 0.51 25.47 -13.21
CA THR A 163 0.97 25.17 -11.86
C THR A 163 0.34 23.86 -11.36
N GLY A 164 1.14 22.97 -10.79
CA GLY A 164 0.71 21.65 -10.31
C GLY A 164 0.55 20.56 -11.39
N GLN A 165 0.65 20.89 -12.68
CA GLN A 165 0.47 19.91 -13.75
C GLN A 165 1.76 19.15 -14.11
N CYS A 166 1.65 17.84 -14.35
CA CYS A 166 2.75 16.97 -14.73
C CYS A 166 3.10 17.07 -16.23
N ILE A 167 3.64 18.23 -16.63
CA ILE A 167 3.93 18.55 -18.05
C ILE A 167 5.29 18.00 -18.50
N THR A 168 6.33 18.17 -17.69
CA THR A 168 7.69 17.75 -18.06
C THR A 168 7.83 16.23 -18.03
N ASP A 169 7.41 15.62 -16.93
CA ASP A 169 7.38 14.19 -16.75
C ASP A 169 6.02 13.76 -16.19
N SER A 170 5.57 12.56 -16.54
CA SER A 170 4.38 11.96 -15.95
C SER A 170 4.50 10.45 -15.88
N PHE A 171 3.94 9.88 -14.81
CA PHE A 171 3.59 8.47 -14.73
C PHE A 171 2.08 8.33 -14.96
N THR A 172 1.71 7.44 -15.87
CA THR A 172 0.32 7.16 -16.22
C THR A 172 0.06 5.65 -16.26
N VAL A 173 -1.18 5.28 -16.00
CA VAL A 173 -1.66 3.90 -16.07
C VAL A 173 -2.82 3.85 -17.05
N SER A 174 -2.79 2.90 -17.98
CA SER A 174 -3.88 2.64 -18.91
C SER A 174 -4.31 1.17 -18.90
N GLY A 175 -5.57 0.91 -19.27
CA GLY A 175 -6.19 -0.41 -19.09
C GLY A 175 -6.68 -0.66 -17.66
N SER A 176 -6.77 0.36 -16.82
CA SER A 176 -7.40 0.26 -15.51
C SER A 176 -8.93 0.39 -15.61
N ALA A 177 -9.65 -0.28 -14.72
CA ALA A 177 -11.10 -0.13 -14.58
C ALA A 177 -11.49 1.00 -13.61
N ASN A 178 -10.61 1.33 -12.66
CA ASN A 178 -10.73 2.52 -11.83
C ASN A 178 -9.96 3.70 -12.46
N ILE A 179 -10.32 4.92 -12.04
CA ILE A 179 -9.58 6.13 -12.38
C ILE A 179 -8.24 6.11 -11.64
N VAL A 180 -7.14 6.25 -12.38
CA VAL A 180 -5.79 6.39 -11.85
C VAL A 180 -5.22 7.72 -12.36
N PRO A 181 -5.04 8.74 -11.51
CA PRO A 181 -4.55 10.04 -11.94
C PRO A 181 -3.08 9.94 -12.37
N ALA A 182 -2.67 10.82 -13.28
CA ALA A 182 -1.27 10.99 -13.61
C ALA A 182 -0.52 11.59 -12.40
N ILE A 183 0.69 11.12 -12.14
CA ILE A 183 1.54 11.66 -11.08
C ILE A 183 2.95 11.99 -11.58
N CYS A 184 3.61 12.92 -10.90
CA CYS A 184 5.01 13.31 -11.13
C CYS A 184 5.64 13.76 -9.81
N GLY A 185 6.85 14.30 -9.87
CA GLY A 185 7.63 14.68 -8.69
C GLY A 185 8.02 13.46 -7.84
N SER A 186 7.98 13.57 -6.51
CA SER A 186 8.48 12.51 -5.61
C SER A 186 7.37 11.81 -4.85
N ASN A 187 7.31 10.48 -5.00
CA ASN A 187 6.23 9.64 -4.46
C ASN A 187 6.76 8.35 -3.81
N ALA A 188 8.03 8.35 -3.38
CA ALA A 188 8.60 7.19 -2.70
C ALA A 188 7.82 6.84 -1.42
N ASN A 189 7.75 5.55 -1.09
CA ASN A 189 7.01 4.96 0.02
C ASN A 189 5.48 5.14 -0.05
N GLN A 190 4.94 5.43 -1.25
CA GLN A 190 3.51 5.40 -1.51
C GLN A 190 3.15 4.22 -2.41
N HIS A 191 1.86 3.95 -2.57
CA HIS A 191 1.36 2.88 -3.43
C HIS A 191 0.11 3.28 -4.19
N MET A 192 -0.25 2.47 -5.19
CA MET A 192 -1.50 2.55 -5.94
C MET A 192 -2.12 1.16 -6.11
N TYR A 193 -3.43 1.06 -6.05
CA TYR A 193 -4.23 -0.10 -6.45
C TYR A 193 -4.91 0.20 -7.79
N VAL A 194 -4.72 -0.70 -8.74
CA VAL A 194 -5.21 -0.59 -10.12
C VAL A 194 -6.12 -1.78 -10.39
N ASN A 195 -7.41 -1.53 -10.53
CA ASN A 195 -8.40 -2.56 -10.83
C ASN A 195 -8.31 -2.94 -12.32
N ILE A 196 -8.43 -4.23 -12.61
CA ILE A 196 -8.33 -4.80 -13.94
C ILE A 196 -9.70 -5.33 -14.35
N GLY A 197 -10.43 -4.55 -15.13
CA GLY A 197 -11.81 -4.86 -15.50
C GLY A 197 -11.95 -6.11 -16.39
N PRO A 198 -13.14 -6.73 -16.43
CA PRO A 198 -13.42 -7.86 -17.32
C PRO A 198 -13.04 -7.54 -18.77
N GLY A 199 -12.32 -8.46 -19.43
CA GLY A 199 -11.86 -8.28 -20.82
C GLY A 199 -10.54 -7.52 -20.98
N THR A 200 -9.99 -6.93 -19.92
CA THR A 200 -8.63 -6.36 -19.95
C THR A 200 -7.60 -7.47 -19.72
N SER A 201 -6.77 -7.73 -20.72
CA SER A 201 -5.67 -8.70 -20.65
C SER A 201 -4.36 -8.09 -20.13
N THR A 202 -4.14 -6.80 -20.37
CA THR A 202 -2.89 -6.10 -20.08
C THR A 202 -3.16 -4.69 -19.56
N VAL A 203 -2.51 -4.34 -18.45
CA VAL A 203 -2.41 -2.97 -17.93
C VAL A 203 -1.07 -2.38 -18.40
N THR A 204 -1.06 -1.15 -18.89
CA THR A 204 0.17 -0.47 -19.30
C THR A 204 0.56 0.57 -18.27
N LEU A 205 1.78 0.44 -17.74
CA LEU A 205 2.42 1.44 -16.89
C LEU A 205 3.35 2.27 -17.79
N SER A 206 3.24 3.60 -17.79
CA SER A 206 4.02 4.47 -18.67
C SER A 206 4.65 5.62 -17.92
N ILE A 207 5.96 5.80 -18.07
CA ILE A 207 6.69 7.00 -17.66
C ILE A 207 7.05 7.78 -18.92
N ILE A 208 6.51 8.98 -19.05
CA ILE A 208 6.79 9.93 -20.15
C ILE A 208 7.70 11.00 -19.58
N THR A 209 8.78 11.31 -20.30
CA THR A 209 9.81 12.24 -19.84
C THR A 209 10.22 13.19 -20.95
N SER A 210 10.59 14.42 -20.59
CA SER A 210 11.09 15.43 -21.52
C SER A 210 12.35 16.13 -21.01
N GLY A 211 13.22 16.55 -21.92
CA GLY A 211 14.52 17.15 -21.56
C GLY A 211 15.52 16.17 -20.94
N THR A 212 16.78 16.61 -20.85
CA THR A 212 17.92 15.73 -20.50
C THR A 212 18.68 16.11 -19.24
N THR A 213 18.24 17.16 -18.54
CA THR A 213 18.92 17.70 -17.36
C THR A 213 18.36 17.17 -16.04
N THR A 214 17.13 16.67 -16.03
CA THR A 214 16.49 16.13 -14.83
C THR A 214 16.99 14.71 -14.54
N SER A 215 17.49 14.51 -13.32
CA SER A 215 17.81 13.17 -12.81
C SER A 215 16.56 12.49 -12.29
N ARG A 216 16.19 11.37 -12.91
CA ARG A 216 14.98 10.62 -12.57
C ARG A 216 15.33 9.25 -12.02
N TYR A 217 14.50 8.76 -11.13
CA TYR A 217 14.67 7.44 -10.51
C TYR A 217 13.31 6.81 -10.35
N TRP A 218 13.16 5.55 -10.79
CA TRP A 218 12.01 4.74 -10.40
C TRP A 218 12.44 3.32 -10.10
N ASN A 219 11.81 2.77 -9.08
CA ASN A 219 11.86 1.38 -8.67
C ASN A 219 10.47 1.05 -8.12
N ILE A 220 9.63 0.51 -8.98
CA ILE A 220 8.22 0.25 -8.73
C ILE A 220 8.04 -1.25 -8.62
N ARG A 221 7.58 -1.73 -7.46
CA ARG A 221 7.25 -3.14 -7.27
C ARG A 221 5.80 -3.36 -7.72
N VAL A 222 5.62 -4.22 -8.71
CA VAL A 222 4.33 -4.59 -9.29
C VAL A 222 3.89 -5.92 -8.70
N ILE A 223 2.80 -5.88 -7.95
CA ILE A 223 2.18 -7.04 -7.30
C ILE A 223 0.83 -7.28 -7.96
N GLN A 224 0.56 -8.51 -8.34
CA GLN A 224 -0.71 -8.97 -8.87
C GLN A 224 -1.52 -9.60 -7.73
N ILE A 225 -2.73 -9.10 -7.52
CA ILE A 225 -3.63 -9.49 -6.44
C ILE A 225 -4.78 -10.29 -7.04
N PRO A 226 -5.01 -11.53 -6.56
CA PRO A 226 -6.20 -12.29 -6.91
C PRO A 226 -7.47 -11.68 -6.32
N GLN A 227 -8.59 -11.95 -6.98
CA GLN A 227 -9.93 -11.64 -6.49
C GLN A 227 -10.25 -12.37 -5.18
N ASN A 228 -11.12 -11.77 -4.37
CA ASN A 228 -11.64 -12.35 -3.12
C ASN A 228 -10.57 -12.71 -2.08
N THR A 229 -9.49 -11.94 -2.00
CA THR A 229 -8.50 -12.10 -0.94
C THR A 229 -8.72 -11.07 0.17
N ASP A 230 -8.26 -11.38 1.39
CA ASP A 230 -8.32 -10.45 2.52
C ASP A 230 -7.45 -9.19 2.34
N TYR A 231 -6.66 -9.16 1.26
CA TYR A 231 -5.78 -8.06 0.88
C TYR A 231 -6.14 -7.43 -0.48
N THR A 232 -7.30 -7.75 -1.05
CA THR A 232 -7.88 -7.05 -2.19
C THR A 232 -8.43 -5.71 -1.71
N ALA A 233 -7.98 -4.61 -2.32
CA ALA A 233 -8.51 -3.29 -1.99
C ALA A 233 -9.94 -3.14 -2.53
N PRO A 234 -10.85 -2.46 -1.79
CA PRO A 234 -12.20 -2.22 -2.27
C PRO A 234 -12.22 -1.42 -3.58
N ASP A 235 -13.32 -1.54 -4.33
CA ASP A 235 -13.50 -0.78 -5.57
C ASP A 235 -13.37 0.74 -5.35
N ASN A 236 -12.74 1.41 -6.32
CA ASN A 236 -12.46 2.85 -6.31
C ASN A 236 -11.50 3.33 -5.20
N CYS A 237 -10.84 2.43 -4.46
CA CYS A 237 -9.75 2.77 -3.55
C CYS A 237 -8.41 2.77 -4.29
N LEU A 238 -7.87 3.95 -4.61
CA LEU A 238 -6.54 4.04 -5.23
C LEU A 238 -5.44 3.72 -4.21
N GLN A 239 -5.61 4.08 -2.95
CA GLN A 239 -4.69 3.69 -1.88
C GLN A 239 -5.47 2.97 -0.80
N TRP A 240 -5.04 1.78 -0.43
CA TRP A 240 -5.70 1.00 0.61
C TRP A 240 -4.74 0.67 1.74
N PHE A 241 -5.19 0.96 2.96
CA PHE A 241 -4.43 0.84 4.19
C PHE A 241 -5.13 -0.12 5.15
N THR A 242 -4.41 -1.13 5.65
CA THR A 242 -4.96 -2.21 6.47
C THR A 242 -4.69 -2.07 7.96
N GLU A 243 -3.73 -1.20 8.32
CA GLU A 243 -3.29 -1.03 9.69
C GLU A 243 -4.30 -0.24 10.53
N ALA A 244 -4.24 -0.41 11.86
CA ALA A 244 -5.10 0.35 12.78
C ALA A 244 -4.67 1.83 12.88
N ALA A 245 -3.41 2.13 12.54
CA ALA A 245 -2.88 3.48 12.46
C ALA A 245 -1.83 3.56 11.34
N GLY A 246 -1.66 4.74 10.77
CA GLY A 246 -0.69 4.98 9.71
C GLY A 246 -0.74 6.41 9.21
N THR A 247 -0.20 6.62 8.00
CA THR A 247 -0.10 7.95 7.40
C THR A 247 -0.73 7.95 6.01
N LEU A 248 -1.53 8.98 5.74
CA LEU A 248 -2.09 9.34 4.44
C LEU A 248 -1.35 10.58 3.95
N VAL A 249 -0.79 10.50 2.74
CA VAL A 249 0.00 11.58 2.16
C VAL A 249 -0.46 11.78 0.73
N SER A 250 -0.72 13.02 0.31
CA SER A 250 -1.01 13.28 -1.09
C SER A 250 0.21 12.98 -1.96
N PHE A 251 -0.03 12.58 -3.21
CA PHE A 251 1.05 12.50 -4.20
C PHE A 251 1.81 13.83 -4.29
N ASN A 252 3.13 13.72 -4.42
CA ASN A 252 4.10 14.80 -4.48
C ASN A 252 4.21 15.72 -3.25
N TYR A 253 3.64 15.36 -2.10
CA TYR A 253 3.78 16.16 -0.87
C TYR A 253 5.23 16.17 -0.36
N GLN A 254 5.84 17.36 -0.26
CA GLN A 254 7.16 17.57 0.36
C GLN A 254 7.24 18.90 1.10
N TYR A 255 6.56 18.98 2.23
CA TYR A 255 6.49 20.20 3.02
C TYR A 255 7.86 20.77 3.47
N ALA A 256 8.85 19.92 3.69
CA ALA A 256 10.17 20.32 4.21
C ALA A 256 11.30 20.37 3.15
N ALA A 257 11.00 20.13 1.88
CA ALA A 257 11.98 20.28 0.80
C ALA A 257 11.95 21.73 0.31
N ALA A 258 13.10 22.39 0.20
CA ALA A 258 13.19 23.68 -0.51
C ALA A 258 13.62 23.43 -1.97
N PRO A 259 12.93 24.01 -2.98
CA PRO A 259 11.69 24.79 -2.86
C PRO A 259 10.50 23.92 -2.43
N ILE A 260 9.57 24.47 -1.65
CA ILE A 260 8.40 23.74 -1.17
C ILE A 260 7.58 23.29 -2.38
N VAL A 261 7.29 22.00 -2.41
CA VAL A 261 6.67 21.34 -3.54
C VAL A 261 5.14 21.43 -3.44
N GLN A 262 4.49 21.62 -4.59
CA GLN A 262 3.04 21.74 -4.68
C GLN A 262 2.36 20.38 -4.86
N HIS A 263 1.11 20.28 -4.41
CA HIS A 263 0.23 19.20 -4.79
C HIS A 263 -0.01 19.20 -6.30
N LEU A 264 -0.40 18.03 -6.80
CA LEU A 264 -0.65 17.83 -8.21
C LEU A 264 -2.05 18.35 -8.57
N ALA A 265 -2.18 18.91 -9.76
CA ALA A 265 -3.46 19.19 -10.40
C ALA A 265 -4.06 17.88 -10.98
N TYR A 266 -5.33 17.92 -11.36
CA TYR A 266 -6.08 16.82 -11.98
C TYR A 266 -6.11 15.53 -11.14
N GLN A 267 -6.19 15.67 -9.82
CA GLN A 267 -6.28 14.54 -8.92
C GLN A 267 -7.74 14.26 -8.59
N ASP A 268 -8.15 13.00 -8.70
CA ASP A 268 -9.42 12.52 -8.16
C ASP A 268 -9.21 11.07 -7.72
N TYR A 269 -8.93 10.89 -6.43
CA TYR A 269 -8.69 9.56 -5.88
C TYR A 269 -9.09 9.43 -4.42
N THR A 270 -9.38 8.19 -4.04
CA THR A 270 -9.76 7.84 -2.67
C THR A 270 -8.67 7.00 -2.01
N MET A 271 -8.27 7.43 -0.81
CA MET A 271 -7.54 6.64 0.17
C MET A 271 -8.53 5.95 1.11
N CYS A 272 -8.50 4.64 1.17
CA CYS A 272 -9.39 3.83 1.97
C CYS A 272 -8.63 3.19 3.13
N ILE A 273 -9.24 3.18 4.31
CA ILE A 273 -8.74 2.50 5.49
C ILE A 273 -9.66 1.32 5.76
N ARG A 274 -9.09 0.12 5.89
CA ARG A 274 -9.86 -1.07 6.28
C ARG A 274 -10.49 -0.85 7.66
N THR A 275 -11.80 -1.04 7.77
CA THR A 275 -12.47 -1.05 9.08
C THR A 275 -12.07 -2.30 9.84
N ASN A 276 -11.11 -2.17 10.77
CA ASN A 276 -10.65 -3.29 11.57
C ASN A 276 -11.72 -3.67 12.60
N GLN A 277 -11.75 -4.94 13.00
CA GLN A 277 -12.74 -5.44 13.95
C GLN A 277 -12.70 -4.63 15.26
N GLY A 278 -13.87 -4.20 15.73
CA GLY A 278 -14.00 -3.42 16.97
C GLY A 278 -13.76 -1.91 16.82
N PHE A 279 -13.48 -1.39 15.62
CA PHE A 279 -13.27 0.04 15.38
C PHE A 279 -14.45 0.68 14.63
N CYS A 280 -14.95 1.83 15.12
CA CYS A 280 -16.13 2.54 14.59
C CYS A 280 -15.85 3.95 14.09
N GLY A 281 -14.65 4.47 14.30
CA GLY A 281 -14.26 5.77 13.73
C GLY A 281 -12.79 5.84 13.40
N VAL A 282 -12.37 6.99 12.91
CA VAL A 282 -10.98 7.30 12.63
C VAL A 282 -10.70 8.70 13.14
N LYS A 283 -9.60 8.83 13.89
CA LYS A 283 -9.00 10.11 14.25
C LYS A 283 -7.95 10.45 13.20
N TYR A 284 -7.99 11.68 12.70
CA TYR A 284 -7.04 12.26 11.76
C TYR A 284 -6.30 13.42 12.43
N ALA A 285 -5.00 13.52 12.22
CA ALA A 285 -4.19 14.64 12.69
C ALA A 285 -3.05 14.92 11.71
N LEU A 286 -2.61 16.16 11.59
CA LEU A 286 -1.47 16.51 10.75
C LEU A 286 -0.19 15.77 11.20
N CYS A 287 0.63 15.36 10.25
CA CYS A 287 1.93 14.73 10.54
C CYS A 287 2.88 15.66 11.31
N THR A 288 2.83 16.97 11.00
CA THR A 288 3.70 18.00 11.57
C THR A 288 2.88 19.21 12.03
N PRO A 289 2.07 19.07 13.09
CA PRO A 289 1.05 20.06 13.46
C PRO A 289 1.62 21.41 13.90
N THR A 290 2.92 21.49 14.20
CA THR A 290 3.61 22.71 14.66
C THR A 290 4.31 23.47 13.54
N ALA A 291 4.24 22.98 12.30
CA ALA A 291 4.86 23.67 11.19
C ALA A 291 4.05 24.92 10.78
N SER A 292 4.68 25.86 10.07
CA SER A 292 3.98 27.10 9.68
C SER A 292 2.88 26.89 8.64
N TYR A 293 2.94 25.81 7.83
CA TYR A 293 1.95 25.47 6.79
C TYR A 293 1.83 23.96 6.52
N PRO A 294 1.54 23.11 7.51
CA PRO A 294 1.58 21.65 7.39
C PRO A 294 0.55 21.04 6.43
N TYR A 295 -0.36 21.87 5.92
CA TYR A 295 -1.50 21.55 5.09
C TYR A 295 -1.77 22.74 4.16
N GLY A 296 -1.99 22.48 2.89
CA GLY A 296 -2.31 23.53 1.91
C GLY A 296 -3.08 22.96 0.73
N ILE A 297 -4.37 23.28 0.66
CA ILE A 297 -5.27 22.90 -0.43
C ILE A 297 -5.95 24.17 -0.92
N SER A 298 -5.89 24.42 -2.23
CA SER A 298 -6.39 25.65 -2.84
C SER A 298 -7.86 25.93 -2.50
N THR A 299 -8.18 27.17 -2.15
CA THR A 299 -9.56 27.60 -1.83
C THR A 299 -10.15 28.60 -2.81
N VAL A 300 -9.36 29.16 -3.73
CA VAL A 300 -9.75 30.33 -4.52
C VAL A 300 -9.57 30.16 -6.02
N ALA A 301 -10.50 30.72 -6.79
CA ALA A 301 -10.20 31.34 -8.07
C ALA A 301 -9.57 32.71 -7.79
N ALA A 302 -8.24 32.81 -7.85
CA ALA A 302 -7.45 34.04 -7.82
C ALA A 302 -7.77 35.10 -6.71
N GLY A 303 -6.82 35.31 -5.78
CA GLY A 303 -6.53 36.67 -5.31
C GLY A 303 -6.78 37.02 -3.84
N THR A 304 -7.25 36.10 -2.99
CA THR A 304 -7.25 36.36 -1.53
C THR A 304 -7.02 35.05 -0.77
N ALA A 305 -5.87 34.92 -0.11
CA ALA A 305 -5.56 33.81 0.77
C ALA A 305 -6.72 33.61 1.76
N ALA A 306 -7.36 32.43 1.76
CA ALA A 306 -8.24 32.08 2.87
C ALA A 306 -7.34 31.93 4.11
N PRO A 307 -7.51 32.74 5.16
CA PRO A 307 -6.58 32.74 6.27
C PRO A 307 -6.67 31.49 7.14
N GLY A 308 -7.47 30.47 6.79
CA GLY A 308 -7.68 29.25 7.58
C GLY A 308 -8.33 28.11 6.77
N THR A 309 -8.53 26.96 7.41
CA THR A 309 -9.36 25.87 6.85
C THR A 309 -10.80 26.35 6.66
N VAL A 310 -11.34 26.21 5.45
CA VAL A 310 -12.77 26.40 5.15
C VAL A 310 -13.41 25.06 4.79
N MET A 311 -14.75 25.03 4.75
CA MET A 311 -15.50 23.78 4.72
C MET A 311 -16.56 23.73 3.61
N ASP A 312 -16.86 22.52 3.17
CA ASP A 312 -18.02 22.15 2.36
C ASP A 312 -18.19 23.00 1.10
N SER A 313 -19.26 23.79 0.99
CA SER A 313 -19.56 24.61 -0.19
C SER A 313 -18.52 25.69 -0.46
N SER A 314 -17.70 26.04 0.54
CA SER A 314 -16.58 26.98 0.37
C SER A 314 -15.37 26.32 -0.31
N CYS A 315 -15.34 24.99 -0.37
CA CYS A 315 -14.32 24.21 -1.08
C CYS A 315 -14.79 23.83 -2.48
N ALA A 316 -14.88 24.85 -3.34
CA ALA A 316 -15.43 24.72 -4.69
C ALA A 316 -14.45 24.19 -5.73
N TYR A 317 -13.14 24.39 -5.53
CA TYR A 317 -12.08 24.01 -6.46
C TYR A 317 -11.42 22.73 -6.00
N ASP A 318 -10.51 22.85 -5.03
CA ASP A 318 -9.80 21.71 -4.46
C ASP A 318 -10.31 21.39 -3.07
N TRP A 319 -10.27 20.11 -2.72
CA TRP A 319 -10.75 19.68 -1.42
C TRP A 319 -10.20 18.32 -1.01
N LEU A 320 -10.08 18.18 0.30
CA LEU A 320 -9.97 16.91 0.99
C LEU A 320 -11.32 16.57 1.59
N GLN A 321 -11.93 15.47 1.14
CA GLN A 321 -13.19 14.99 1.68
C GLN A 321 -12.92 13.92 2.74
N ILE A 322 -13.43 14.16 3.94
CA ILE A 322 -13.52 13.18 5.03
C ILE A 322 -15.01 13.13 5.41
N PRO A 323 -15.74 12.05 5.12
CA PRO A 323 -17.18 12.01 5.33
C PRO A 323 -17.56 12.30 6.79
N CYS A 324 -18.41 13.30 7.02
CA CYS A 324 -18.90 13.69 8.35
C CYS A 324 -17.80 13.82 9.42
N VAL A 325 -16.87 14.74 9.17
CA VAL A 325 -15.75 15.06 10.05
C VAL A 325 -16.17 16.05 11.15
N THR A 326 -15.67 15.82 12.36
CA THR A 326 -15.88 16.66 13.56
C THR A 326 -14.57 16.88 14.33
N ASP A 327 -14.49 17.92 15.15
CA ASP A 327 -13.41 18.16 16.12
C ASP A 327 -13.66 17.46 17.48
N GLN A 328 -14.80 16.81 17.64
CA GLN A 328 -15.22 16.19 18.90
C GLN A 328 -15.08 14.67 18.85
N ALA A 329 -14.31 14.11 19.77
CA ALA A 329 -14.23 12.66 19.92
C ALA A 329 -15.61 12.08 20.32
N ASN A 330 -16.00 11.01 19.65
CA ASN A 330 -17.21 10.22 19.87
C ASN A 330 -18.52 10.97 19.62
N SER A 331 -18.44 12.00 18.80
CA SER A 331 -19.56 12.83 18.36
C SER A 331 -19.64 12.81 16.84
N ILE A 332 -20.81 13.11 16.29
CA ILE A 332 -21.00 13.40 14.85
C ILE A 332 -21.31 14.88 14.62
N VAL A 333 -21.19 15.72 15.65
CA VAL A 333 -21.41 17.17 15.59
C VAL A 333 -20.14 17.92 15.96
N THR A 334 -19.90 19.06 15.32
CA THR A 334 -18.77 19.95 15.62
C THR A 334 -19.04 20.79 16.88
N SER A 335 -17.98 21.32 17.51
CA SER A 335 -18.12 22.18 18.71
C SER A 335 -18.74 23.56 18.44
N VAL A 336 -18.67 24.05 17.20
CA VAL A 336 -19.04 25.44 16.84
C VAL A 336 -20.48 25.56 16.32
N GLY A 337 -21.23 24.47 16.23
CA GLY A 337 -22.62 24.49 15.79
C GLY A 337 -23.51 23.65 16.70
N ALA A 338 -24.25 24.29 17.62
CA ALA A 338 -25.38 23.68 18.31
C ALA A 338 -26.54 23.30 17.35
N THR A 339 -26.41 23.64 16.06
CA THR A 339 -27.30 23.24 14.97
C THR A 339 -26.66 22.08 14.20
N VAL A 340 -27.15 20.87 14.49
CA VAL A 340 -26.84 19.54 13.93
C VAL A 340 -26.01 19.55 12.63
N GLY A 341 -24.72 19.19 12.70
CA GLY A 341 -23.95 18.93 11.49
C GLY A 341 -22.48 18.57 11.73
N CYS A 342 -21.91 17.88 10.75
CA CYS A 342 -20.49 17.59 10.56
C CYS A 342 -20.07 18.15 9.20
N ALA A 343 -18.80 18.54 9.05
CA ALA A 343 -18.28 18.93 7.75
C ALA A 343 -17.98 17.69 6.91
N SER A 344 -17.82 17.83 5.61
CA SER A 344 -17.42 16.73 4.72
C SER A 344 -16.28 17.10 3.80
N LYS A 345 -16.12 18.37 3.42
CA LYS A 345 -14.97 18.84 2.64
C LYS A 345 -14.16 19.86 3.43
N LEU A 346 -12.84 19.77 3.31
CA LEU A 346 -11.87 20.68 3.91
C LEU A 346 -10.95 21.20 2.80
N CYS A 347 -10.63 22.47 2.85
CA CYS A 347 -9.66 23.15 1.98
C CYS A 347 -9.10 24.36 2.74
N GLY A 348 -8.02 24.97 2.29
CA GLY A 348 -7.34 26.06 3.01
C GLY A 348 -5.88 25.77 3.26
N ILE A 349 -5.19 26.78 3.76
CA ILE A 349 -3.71 26.81 3.81
C ILE A 349 -3.13 26.99 5.21
N LEU A 350 -4.00 27.24 6.18
CA LEU A 350 -3.61 27.45 7.56
C LEU A 350 -4.55 26.66 8.48
N GLY A 351 -3.96 25.83 9.34
CA GLY A 351 -4.69 24.96 10.25
C GLY A 351 -5.28 23.71 9.60
N PHE A 352 -5.82 22.85 10.45
CA PHE A 352 -6.61 21.67 10.07
C PHE A 352 -7.70 21.57 11.13
N THR A 353 -8.86 22.17 10.83
CA THR A 353 -9.96 22.33 11.80
C THR A 353 -11.31 22.40 11.09
N VAL A 354 -12.38 22.18 11.86
CA VAL A 354 -13.79 22.34 11.45
C VAL A 354 -14.51 23.44 12.25
N THR A 355 -13.74 24.29 12.94
CA THR A 355 -14.25 25.40 13.76
C THR A 355 -14.04 26.71 13.01
N THR A 356 -15.11 27.46 12.73
CA THR A 356 -15.10 28.66 11.86
C THR A 356 -14.34 29.89 12.39
N ASP A 357 -13.57 29.77 13.47
CA ASP A 357 -13.08 30.94 14.23
C ASP A 357 -11.59 30.88 14.59
N SER A 358 -10.81 30.14 13.82
CA SER A 358 -9.36 30.16 14.00
C SER A 358 -8.64 29.99 12.67
N THR A 359 -7.87 31.01 12.33
CA THR A 359 -7.01 31.08 11.16
C THR A 359 -5.76 30.20 11.26
N THR A 360 -5.49 29.51 12.38
CA THR A 360 -4.24 28.74 12.55
C THR A 360 -4.36 27.46 13.38
N ALA A 361 -5.53 27.13 13.96
CA ALA A 361 -5.67 25.95 14.80
C ALA A 361 -5.52 24.66 13.99
N THR A 362 -4.62 23.82 14.49
CA THR A 362 -4.52 22.43 14.13
C THR A 362 -5.09 21.62 15.29
N THR A 363 -6.20 20.94 15.04
CA THR A 363 -6.80 20.00 15.99
C THR A 363 -6.81 18.60 15.39
N SER A 364 -7.05 17.60 16.23
CA SER A 364 -7.39 16.28 15.70
C SER A 364 -8.85 16.28 15.30
N LEU A 365 -9.12 15.74 14.12
CA LEU A 365 -10.47 15.57 13.61
C LEU A 365 -10.88 14.10 13.68
N TYR A 366 -12.17 13.84 13.73
CA TYR A 366 -12.75 12.51 13.86
C TYR A 366 -13.83 12.30 12.81
N SER A 367 -13.91 11.10 12.26
CA SER A 367 -15.08 10.65 11.50
C SER A 367 -15.51 9.28 12.00
N TYR A 368 -16.82 9.11 12.17
CA TYR A 368 -17.46 7.84 12.54
C TYR A 368 -18.30 7.26 11.39
N ARG A 369 -18.14 7.80 10.17
CA ARG A 369 -18.81 7.29 8.96
C ARG A 369 -17.99 6.16 8.36
N ARG A 370 -18.69 5.10 7.96
CA ARG A 370 -18.14 3.96 7.23
C ARG A 370 -18.68 3.93 5.79
N PRO A 371 -17.91 3.47 4.79
CA PRO A 371 -16.51 3.03 4.89
C PRO A 371 -15.56 4.16 5.31
N PHE A 372 -14.41 3.81 5.91
CA PHE A 372 -13.40 4.80 6.30
C PHE A 372 -12.62 5.20 5.05
N GLU A 373 -12.88 6.41 4.57
CA GLU A 373 -12.31 6.91 3.32
C GLU A 373 -11.95 8.39 3.43
N VAL A 374 -10.92 8.77 2.68
CA VAL A 374 -10.49 10.14 2.47
C VAL A 374 -10.34 10.32 0.96
N ARG A 375 -11.09 11.24 0.35
CA ARG A 375 -10.99 11.52 -1.09
C ARG A 375 -10.28 12.84 -1.29
N PHE A 376 -9.27 12.85 -2.17
CA PHE A 376 -8.58 14.07 -2.55
C PHE A 376 -8.95 14.42 -3.99
N TYR A 377 -9.39 15.66 -4.17
CA TYR A 377 -9.77 16.21 -5.46
C TYR A 377 -9.05 17.52 -5.69
N THR A 378 -8.43 17.65 -6.86
CA THR A 378 -7.88 18.91 -7.37
C THR A 378 -8.37 19.12 -8.79
N ASP A 379 -8.71 20.37 -9.10
CA ASP A 379 -9.10 20.74 -10.44
C ASP A 379 -7.88 20.88 -11.37
N TYR A 380 -8.00 21.61 -12.47
CA TYR A 380 -6.92 21.78 -13.44
C TYR A 380 -6.01 22.98 -13.18
N LYS A 381 -6.30 23.81 -12.17
CA LYS A 381 -5.72 25.14 -11.96
C LYS A 381 -5.31 25.33 -10.52
N GLU A 382 -4.01 25.37 -10.31
CA GLU A 382 -3.41 25.79 -9.05
C GLU A 382 -3.05 27.29 -9.12
N PHE A 383 -3.43 28.08 -8.11
CA PHE A 383 -3.12 29.51 -8.08
C PHE A 383 -1.85 29.79 -7.26
N LEU A 384 -0.90 30.53 -7.84
CA LEU A 384 0.21 31.11 -7.09
C LEU A 384 -0.22 32.47 -6.55
N VAL A 385 -0.39 32.60 -5.23
CA VAL A 385 -0.51 33.90 -4.59
C VAL A 385 0.89 34.42 -4.28
N THR A 386 1.63 34.80 -5.33
CA THR A 386 3.05 35.19 -5.30
C THR A 386 4.00 34.06 -4.84
N ALA A 387 5.23 34.03 -5.37
CA ALA A 387 6.19 32.94 -5.16
C ALA A 387 6.60 32.64 -3.70
N ALA A 388 6.18 33.47 -2.74
CA ALA A 388 6.52 33.34 -1.32
C ALA A 388 5.41 32.69 -0.46
N ALA A 389 4.21 32.47 -1.00
CA ALA A 389 3.09 31.86 -0.29
C ALA A 389 2.41 30.81 -1.20
N ALA A 390 3.11 29.71 -1.48
CA ALA A 390 2.51 28.62 -2.24
C ALA A 390 1.36 28.03 -1.41
N GLU A 391 0.12 28.21 -1.85
CA GLU A 391 -1.07 27.84 -1.08
C GLU A 391 -1.36 26.32 -1.13
N ASN A 392 -0.65 25.59 -1.98
CA ASN A 392 -1.08 24.29 -2.50
C ASN A 392 -0.04 23.22 -2.22
N TYR A 393 0.28 22.96 -0.96
CA TYR A 393 1.30 21.98 -0.54
C TYR A 393 0.83 20.53 -0.58
N GLY A 394 -0.48 20.31 -0.55
CA GLY A 394 -1.12 19.03 -0.32
C GLY A 394 -1.31 18.78 1.17
N PHE A 395 -1.33 17.51 1.56
CA PHE A 395 -1.51 17.13 2.96
C PHE A 395 -0.66 15.93 3.36
N CYS A 396 -0.35 15.88 4.66
CA CYS A 396 0.10 14.69 5.36
C CYS A 396 -0.73 14.54 6.63
N LEU A 397 -1.51 13.47 6.72
CA LEU A 397 -2.34 13.12 7.86
C LEU A 397 -1.89 11.80 8.46
N THR A 398 -1.73 11.75 9.76
CA THR A 398 -1.78 10.51 10.52
C THR A 398 -3.24 10.11 10.73
N TYR A 399 -3.53 8.82 10.67
CA TYR A 399 -4.83 8.25 11.02
C TYR A 399 -4.67 7.25 12.16
N THR A 400 -5.68 7.14 13.02
CA THR A 400 -5.77 6.12 14.06
C THR A 400 -7.23 5.71 14.24
N GLN A 401 -7.53 4.44 14.01
CA GLN A 401 -8.88 3.91 14.18
C GLN A 401 -9.31 4.02 15.65
N GLN A 402 -10.55 4.45 15.87
CA GLN A 402 -11.17 4.64 17.17
C GLN A 402 -12.09 3.46 17.49
N PRO A 403 -12.01 2.88 18.70
CA PRO A 403 -12.83 1.75 19.07
C PRO A 403 -14.32 2.11 19.03
N CYS A 404 -15.15 1.10 18.81
CA CYS A 404 -16.58 1.23 18.95
C CYS A 404 -16.94 1.55 20.41
N LEU A 405 -17.67 2.65 20.62
CA LEU A 405 -18.23 3.00 21.90
C LEU A 405 -19.74 2.78 21.89
N SER A 406 -20.31 2.39 23.03
CA SER A 406 -21.74 2.15 23.22
C SER A 406 -22.60 3.42 23.11
N THR A 407 -21.98 4.60 23.06
CA THR A 407 -22.65 5.91 23.17
C THR A 407 -22.39 6.84 22.00
N VAL A 408 -21.93 6.36 20.84
CA VAL A 408 -21.97 7.22 19.64
C VAL A 408 -23.44 7.51 19.38
N THR A 409 -23.89 8.71 19.76
CA THR A 409 -25.27 9.13 19.60
C THR A 409 -25.55 9.19 18.11
N SER A 410 -26.22 8.15 17.62
CA SER A 410 -26.75 8.04 16.27
C SER A 410 -27.65 9.25 16.02
N GLY A 411 -27.19 10.15 15.16
CA GLY A 411 -28.05 11.11 14.46
C GLY A 411 -28.34 10.59 13.06
#